data_AF-A0A9X8BQ16-F1
#
_entry.id   AF-A0A9X8BQ16-F1
#
_cell.length_a   1.000
_cell.length_b   1.000
_cell.length_c   1.000
_cell.angle_alpha   90.00
_cell.angle_beta   90.00
_cell.angle_gamma   90.00
#
_symmetry.space_group_name_H-M   'P 1'
#
loop_
_entity.id
_entity.type
_entity.pdbx_description
1 polymer ?
#
loop_
_entity_poly.entity_id
_entity_poly.type
_entity_poly.pdbx_seq_one_letter_code
_entity_poly.pdbx_strand_id
1 'polypeptide(L)'
;MSEEKEKTEAKPRGPKTGKKQVSTNELPKKTLEECLAVIKPIYEIYAGGSATWDEIAGAMNVGSKSPNTKYLIWGAQAYELIVKENDKFHLSETGRKLLAPNYPEEKTEAAIKAIRIPTIPSKFYSDYDGKLIPDDEFLNNVLENRYSIPRDRVEEARSIIISNAEYAGIILEHSGGKKTIRLDGLVTSTVADTPTENKSIGILDVGDKTTEITAAEETIDNQSNISNMEKLCFYITPIGEELSAERKHADMLLKHLIEPAFSTFGIQVVRADKIGRSGLISQQIFEHIISSKFCVADLSFGNPNAFYELGVRHMTKLPTIQIIRKGDKIPFDVAQGRTIVIDVSDIYTLIDRMESAKNELIDHIKNYLNPTDNNRGEDNPISIYLPGLQVKLPNIGG
;
A
#
# COMPACT_ATOMS: atom_id res chain seq x y z
N MET A 1 79.47 -19.05 -5.84
CA MET A 1 78.15 -19.20 -5.21
C MET A 1 77.43 -17.86 -5.33
N SER A 2 76.60 -17.74 -6.36
CA SER A 2 75.74 -16.59 -6.60
C SER A 2 74.62 -17.08 -7.50
N GLU A 3 73.48 -17.42 -6.91
CA GLU A 3 72.25 -17.74 -7.66
C GLU A 3 71.27 -16.58 -7.49
N GLU A 4 70.99 -15.92 -8.62
CA GLU A 4 69.89 -14.98 -8.82
C GLU A 4 68.55 -15.69 -8.63
N LYS A 5 67.64 -15.11 -7.84
CA LYS A 5 66.23 -15.49 -7.81
C LYS A 5 65.41 -14.46 -8.57
N GLU A 6 64.87 -14.92 -9.69
CA GLU A 6 63.97 -14.27 -10.62
C GLU A 6 62.65 -13.87 -9.94
N LYS A 7 62.27 -12.58 -10.03
CA LYS A 7 60.96 -12.07 -9.59
C LYS A 7 59.94 -12.26 -10.70
N THR A 8 59.00 -13.18 -10.51
CA THR A 8 57.80 -13.28 -11.36
C THR A 8 56.82 -12.15 -11.07
N GLU A 9 56.59 -11.27 -12.05
CA GLU A 9 55.54 -10.24 -12.04
C GLU A 9 54.14 -10.85 -12.10
N ALA A 10 53.25 -10.40 -11.20
CA ALA A 10 51.85 -10.79 -11.19
C ALA A 10 51.07 -10.04 -12.27
N LYS A 11 50.42 -10.78 -13.18
CA LYS A 11 49.53 -10.23 -14.20
C LYS A 11 48.33 -9.47 -13.57
N PRO A 12 47.93 -8.30 -14.12
CA PRO A 12 46.79 -7.55 -13.61
C PRO A 12 45.49 -8.33 -13.82
N ARG A 13 44.72 -8.50 -12.75
CA ARG A 13 43.37 -9.09 -12.80
C ARG A 13 42.45 -8.13 -13.54
N GLY A 14 41.85 -8.58 -14.64
CA GLY A 14 40.80 -7.86 -15.35
C GLY A 14 39.58 -7.59 -14.47
N PRO A 15 38.70 -6.64 -14.88
CA PRO A 15 37.55 -6.24 -14.09
C PRO A 15 36.59 -7.44 -13.88
N LYS A 16 36.34 -7.78 -12.62
CA LYS A 16 35.30 -8.76 -12.26
C LYS A 16 33.94 -8.11 -12.50
N THR A 17 33.17 -8.62 -13.45
CA THR A 17 31.73 -8.34 -13.56
C THR A 17 31.06 -8.87 -12.29
N GLY A 18 30.71 -7.97 -11.36
CA GLY A 18 30.04 -8.34 -10.12
C GLY A 18 28.67 -8.95 -10.42
N LYS A 19 28.42 -10.17 -9.94
CA LYS A 19 27.07 -10.74 -9.95
C LYS A 19 26.12 -9.79 -9.21
N LYS A 20 24.99 -9.43 -9.84
CA LYS A 20 23.94 -8.59 -9.23
C LYS A 20 23.45 -9.27 -7.95
N GLN A 21 23.65 -8.63 -6.79
CA GLN A 21 23.24 -9.18 -5.49
C GLN A 21 21.84 -8.66 -5.14
N VAL A 22 20.89 -9.56 -4.93
CA VAL A 22 19.54 -9.21 -4.48
C VAL A 22 19.52 -9.15 -2.96
N SER A 23 19.07 -8.03 -2.40
CA SER A 23 19.04 -7.79 -0.96
C SER A 23 17.88 -8.52 -0.26
N THR A 24 17.95 -8.70 1.06
CA THR A 24 16.87 -9.32 1.84
C THR A 24 15.57 -8.51 1.78
N ASN A 25 15.65 -7.18 1.71
CA ASN A 25 14.48 -6.31 1.60
C ASN A 25 13.82 -6.39 0.21
N GLU A 26 14.57 -6.75 -0.83
CA GLU A 26 14.01 -6.99 -2.15
C GLU A 26 13.38 -8.39 -2.24
N LEU A 27 14.08 -9.40 -1.73
CA LEU A 27 13.63 -10.79 -1.70
C LEU A 27 14.25 -11.52 -0.49
N PRO A 28 13.44 -11.78 0.55
CA PRO A 28 13.85 -12.58 1.69
C PRO A 28 14.30 -13.97 1.27
N LYS A 29 15.13 -14.60 2.10
CA LYS A 29 15.56 -16.00 1.92
C LYS A 29 14.71 -17.01 2.68
N LYS A 30 13.73 -16.50 3.41
CA LYS A 30 12.80 -17.24 4.27
C LYS A 30 11.40 -16.79 3.94
N THR A 31 10.47 -17.72 4.00
CA THR A 31 9.04 -17.43 3.86
C THR A 31 8.54 -16.61 5.05
N LEU A 32 7.39 -15.95 4.88
CA LEU A 32 6.69 -15.26 5.95
C LEU A 32 6.41 -16.22 7.12
N GLU A 33 5.94 -17.43 6.81
CA GLU A 33 5.61 -18.45 7.80
C GLU A 33 6.83 -18.89 8.61
N GLU A 34 7.98 -19.14 7.96
CA GLU A 34 9.23 -19.47 8.66
C GLU A 34 9.66 -18.33 9.59
N CYS A 35 9.51 -17.07 9.15
CA CYS A 35 9.85 -15.90 9.96
C CYS A 35 8.95 -15.72 11.19
N LEU A 36 7.79 -16.38 11.27
CA LEU A 36 6.98 -16.37 12.49
C LEU A 36 7.72 -16.98 13.70
N ALA A 37 8.69 -17.86 13.46
CA ALA A 37 9.55 -18.40 14.52
C ALA A 37 10.30 -17.31 15.30
N VAL A 38 10.56 -16.15 14.68
CA VAL A 38 11.25 -15.01 15.32
C VAL A 38 10.32 -14.26 16.28
N ILE A 39 9.05 -14.09 15.90
CA ILE A 39 8.10 -13.28 16.68
C ILE A 39 7.39 -14.06 17.78
N LYS A 40 7.26 -15.38 17.64
CA LYS A 40 6.63 -16.24 18.67
C LYS A 40 7.32 -16.07 20.04
N PRO A 41 8.65 -16.16 20.18
CA PRO A 41 9.33 -15.89 21.45
C PRO A 41 9.09 -14.49 22.01
N ILE A 42 9.09 -13.46 21.15
CA ILE A 42 8.88 -12.06 21.57
C ILE A 42 7.49 -11.91 22.18
N TYR A 43 6.49 -12.57 21.59
CA TYR A 43 5.13 -12.56 22.08
C TYR A 43 4.94 -13.41 23.35
N GLU A 44 5.40 -14.66 23.33
CA GLU A 44 5.11 -15.66 24.38
C GLU A 44 6.00 -15.52 25.63
N ILE A 45 7.30 -15.26 25.43
CA ILE A 45 8.29 -15.25 26.53
C ILE A 45 8.46 -13.84 27.08
N TYR A 46 8.53 -12.84 26.19
CA TYR A 46 8.76 -11.45 26.57
C TYR A 46 7.47 -10.64 26.70
N ALA A 47 6.30 -11.29 26.63
CA ALA A 47 4.97 -10.68 26.73
C ALA A 47 4.77 -9.48 25.78
N GLY A 48 5.35 -9.55 24.57
CA GLY A 48 5.31 -8.45 23.60
C GLY A 48 6.32 -7.32 23.87
N GLY A 49 7.22 -7.50 24.83
CA GLY A 49 8.34 -6.61 25.11
C GLY A 49 9.45 -6.67 24.05
N SER A 50 10.67 -6.32 24.43
CA SER A 50 11.82 -6.29 23.52
C SER A 50 12.84 -7.39 23.82
N ALA A 51 13.41 -8.00 22.78
CA ALA A 51 14.40 -9.06 22.87
C ALA A 51 15.62 -8.75 21.99
N THR A 52 16.81 -9.08 22.47
CA THR A 52 18.06 -9.00 21.72
C THR A 52 18.17 -10.13 20.69
N TRP A 53 19.13 -10.00 19.78
CA TRP A 53 19.43 -11.02 18.78
C TRP A 53 19.73 -12.40 19.40
N ASP A 54 20.57 -12.44 20.43
CA ASP A 54 20.97 -13.69 21.09
C ASP A 54 19.82 -14.31 21.89
N GLU A 55 18.96 -13.49 22.50
CA GLU A 55 17.74 -13.92 23.19
C GLU A 55 16.75 -14.59 22.23
N ILE A 56 16.49 -13.96 21.07
CA ILE A 56 15.64 -14.54 20.02
C ILE A 56 16.24 -15.87 19.52
N ALA A 57 17.54 -15.89 19.25
CA ALA A 57 18.22 -17.10 18.79
C ALA A 57 18.12 -18.24 19.81
N GLY A 58 18.35 -17.94 21.09
CA GLY A 58 18.24 -18.89 22.19
C GLY A 58 16.82 -19.44 22.33
N ALA A 59 15.81 -18.58 22.25
CA ALA A 59 14.41 -18.99 22.34
C ALA A 59 13.93 -19.84 21.14
N MET A 60 14.49 -19.61 19.94
CA MET A 60 14.28 -20.46 18.77
C MET A 60 15.10 -21.77 18.81
N ASN A 61 15.92 -21.97 19.85
CA ASN A 61 16.86 -23.10 19.99
C ASN A 61 17.82 -23.24 18.80
N VAL A 62 18.34 -22.11 18.29
CA VAL A 62 19.31 -22.06 17.19
C VAL A 62 20.56 -21.27 17.59
N GLY A 63 21.70 -21.57 16.95
CA GLY A 63 22.93 -20.82 17.19
C GLY A 63 22.80 -19.37 16.71
N SER A 64 23.14 -18.38 17.55
CA SER A 64 22.95 -16.96 17.22
C SER A 64 23.76 -16.47 16.02
N LYS A 65 24.89 -17.12 15.73
CA LYS A 65 25.75 -16.84 14.56
C LYS A 65 25.42 -17.70 13.34
N SER A 66 24.40 -18.56 13.40
CA SER A 66 24.06 -19.44 12.28
C SER A 66 23.49 -18.64 11.11
N PRO A 67 23.79 -19.01 9.85
CA PRO A 67 23.16 -18.38 8.69
C PRO A 67 21.64 -18.44 8.73
N ASN A 68 21.07 -19.54 9.26
CA ASN A 68 19.63 -19.72 9.39
C ASN A 68 19.00 -18.64 10.29
N THR A 69 19.55 -18.43 11.49
CA THR A 69 19.11 -17.38 12.43
C THR A 69 19.15 -16.01 11.77
N LYS A 70 20.24 -15.72 11.06
CA LYS A 70 20.43 -14.46 10.35
C LYS A 70 19.34 -14.21 9.32
N TYR A 71 19.02 -15.20 8.49
CA TYR A 71 18.01 -15.05 7.45
C TYR A 71 16.58 -15.05 8.01
N LEU A 72 16.32 -15.73 9.13
CA LEU A 72 15.04 -15.65 9.83
C LEU A 72 14.79 -14.24 10.37
N ILE A 73 15.75 -13.68 11.11
CA ILE A 73 15.60 -12.33 11.70
C ILE A 73 15.55 -11.26 10.60
N TRP A 74 16.43 -11.34 9.60
CA TRP A 74 16.37 -10.41 8.47
C TRP A 74 15.09 -10.53 7.65
N GLY A 75 14.57 -11.75 7.45
CA GLY A 75 13.27 -11.96 6.83
C GLY A 75 12.14 -11.36 7.66
N ALA A 76 12.15 -11.55 8.99
CA ALA A 76 11.18 -10.96 9.89
C ALA A 76 11.20 -9.42 9.85
N GLN A 77 12.37 -8.80 9.67
CA GLN A 77 12.45 -7.35 9.42
C GLN A 77 11.91 -6.97 8.03
N ALA A 78 12.26 -7.73 6.98
CA ALA A 78 11.83 -7.45 5.61
C ALA A 78 10.31 -7.61 5.42
N TYR A 79 9.66 -8.49 6.19
CA TYR A 79 8.21 -8.64 6.28
C TYR A 79 7.57 -7.70 7.31
N GLU A 80 8.34 -6.80 7.93
CA GLU A 80 7.88 -5.86 8.97
C GLU A 80 7.16 -6.57 10.14
N LEU A 81 7.63 -7.74 10.56
CA LEU A 81 7.12 -8.45 11.73
C LEU A 81 7.72 -7.93 13.04
N ILE A 82 8.92 -7.36 12.94
CA ILE A 82 9.67 -6.81 14.06
C ILE A 82 10.27 -5.47 13.69
N VAL A 83 10.40 -4.61 14.68
CA VAL A 83 11.09 -3.32 14.57
C VAL A 83 12.31 -3.36 15.46
N LYS A 84 13.44 -2.89 14.94
CA LYS A 84 14.69 -2.80 15.69
C LYS A 84 14.77 -1.42 16.35
N GLU A 85 14.94 -1.40 17.67
CA GLU A 85 15.21 -0.21 18.46
C GLU A 85 16.47 -0.43 19.28
N ASN A 86 17.50 0.36 19.01
CA ASN A 86 18.85 0.14 19.54
C ASN A 86 19.33 -1.29 19.23
N ASP A 87 19.62 -2.08 20.26
CA ASP A 87 20.15 -3.44 20.16
C ASP A 87 19.06 -4.51 20.32
N LYS A 88 17.80 -4.10 20.42
CA LYS A 88 16.67 -4.97 20.67
C LYS A 88 15.63 -4.90 19.54
N PHE A 89 14.81 -5.93 19.49
CA PHE A 89 13.70 -6.07 18.56
C PHE A 89 12.41 -6.19 19.36
N HIS A 90 11.37 -5.50 18.90
CA HIS A 90 10.02 -5.64 19.44
C HIS A 90 9.05 -6.01 18.31
N LEU A 91 7.89 -6.54 18.71
CA LEU A 91 6.85 -6.97 17.78
C LEU A 91 6.22 -5.75 17.10
N SER A 92 6.06 -5.79 15.77
CA SER A 92 5.26 -4.79 15.06
C SER A 92 3.77 -5.08 15.18
N GLU A 93 2.91 -4.14 14.78
CA GLU A 93 1.47 -4.40 14.68
C GLU A 93 1.16 -5.55 13.69
N THR A 94 1.85 -5.61 12.54
CA THR A 94 1.73 -6.70 11.56
C THR A 94 2.08 -8.05 12.20
N GLY A 95 3.18 -8.12 12.95
CA GLY A 95 3.59 -9.33 13.67
C GLY A 95 2.58 -9.74 14.75
N ARG A 96 2.04 -8.78 15.50
CA ARG A 96 0.98 -9.01 16.50
C ARG A 96 -0.28 -9.59 15.87
N LYS A 97 -0.76 -8.99 14.78
CA LYS A 97 -1.95 -9.44 14.04
C LYS A 97 -1.81 -10.88 13.51
N LEU A 98 -0.59 -11.27 13.12
CA LEU A 98 -0.31 -12.63 12.63
C LEU A 98 -0.33 -13.70 13.74
N LEU A 99 0.04 -13.34 14.98
CA LEU A 99 0.06 -14.27 16.13
C LEU A 99 -1.24 -14.29 16.93
N ALA A 100 -1.85 -13.12 17.11
CA ALA A 100 -3.02 -12.94 17.97
C ALA A 100 -4.08 -12.05 17.28
N PRO A 101 -4.76 -12.57 16.24
CA PRO A 101 -5.81 -11.82 15.55
C PRO A 101 -7.01 -11.55 16.46
N ASN A 102 -7.62 -10.38 16.34
CA ASN A 102 -8.78 -9.92 17.10
C ASN A 102 -10.12 -10.23 16.40
N TYR A 103 -10.08 -10.57 15.11
CA TYR A 103 -11.23 -11.00 14.31
C TYR A 103 -10.79 -11.97 13.21
N PRO A 104 -11.71 -12.76 12.62
CA PRO A 104 -11.37 -13.89 11.74
C PRO A 104 -10.46 -13.56 10.54
N GLU A 105 -10.57 -12.36 9.98
CA GLU A 105 -9.84 -11.95 8.76
C GLU A 105 -8.52 -11.22 9.05
N GLU A 106 -8.28 -10.75 10.29
CA GLU A 106 -7.13 -9.89 10.63
C GLU A 106 -5.78 -10.55 10.32
N LYS A 107 -5.69 -11.86 10.52
CA LYS A 107 -4.48 -12.64 10.23
C LYS A 107 -4.18 -12.67 8.73
N THR A 108 -5.21 -12.84 7.91
CA THR A 108 -5.09 -12.89 6.44
C THR A 108 -4.72 -11.52 5.90
N GLU A 109 -5.37 -10.45 6.38
CA GLU A 109 -5.02 -9.08 6.03
C GLU A 109 -3.56 -8.74 6.38
N ALA A 110 -3.12 -9.13 7.58
CA ALA A 110 -1.74 -8.93 8.00
C ALA A 110 -0.74 -9.76 7.17
N ALA A 111 -1.12 -10.98 6.77
CA ALA A 111 -0.31 -11.80 5.87
C ALA A 111 -0.17 -11.16 4.49
N ILE A 112 -1.28 -10.73 3.88
CA ILE A 112 -1.31 -10.03 2.59
C ILE A 112 -0.46 -8.76 2.65
N LYS A 113 -0.59 -7.97 3.72
CA LYS A 113 0.26 -6.80 3.96
C LYS A 113 1.74 -7.21 3.97
N ALA A 114 2.13 -8.15 4.83
CA ALA A 114 3.51 -8.54 5.04
C ALA A 114 4.19 -9.03 3.75
N ILE A 115 3.53 -9.90 2.97
CA ILE A 115 4.13 -10.46 1.74
C ILE A 115 4.32 -9.40 0.63
N ARG A 116 3.63 -8.25 0.71
CA ARG A 116 3.73 -7.13 -0.24
C ARG A 116 4.77 -6.09 0.17
N ILE A 117 5.45 -6.24 1.30
CA ILE A 117 6.49 -5.32 1.74
C ILE A 117 7.80 -5.52 0.95
N PRO A 118 8.32 -6.76 0.76
CA PRO A 118 9.52 -6.92 -0.04
C PRO A 118 9.28 -6.62 -1.53
N THR A 119 10.21 -5.88 -2.13
CA THR A 119 10.01 -5.25 -3.46
C THR A 119 9.67 -6.24 -4.57
N ILE A 120 10.37 -7.39 -4.64
CA ILE A 120 10.20 -8.36 -5.72
C ILE A 120 8.85 -9.10 -5.58
N PRO A 121 8.51 -9.72 -4.43
CA PRO A 121 7.18 -10.27 -4.20
C PRO A 121 6.05 -9.25 -4.45
N SER A 122 6.18 -8.02 -3.95
CA SER A 122 5.19 -6.95 -4.15
C SER A 122 4.90 -6.69 -5.63
N LYS A 123 5.96 -6.54 -6.43
CA LYS A 123 5.88 -6.36 -7.87
C LYS A 123 5.29 -7.59 -8.55
N PHE A 124 5.71 -8.79 -8.14
CA PHE A 124 5.23 -10.05 -8.72
C PHE A 124 3.73 -10.22 -8.52
N TYR A 125 3.24 -10.08 -7.29
CA TYR A 125 1.80 -10.24 -7.02
C TYR A 125 0.97 -9.18 -7.74
N SER A 126 1.46 -7.93 -7.82
CA SER A 126 0.77 -6.87 -8.57
C SER A 126 0.75 -7.15 -10.07
N ASP A 127 1.83 -7.69 -10.63
CA ASP A 127 1.93 -8.03 -12.05
C ASP A 127 1.03 -9.22 -12.45
N TYR A 128 0.78 -10.14 -11.50
CA TYR A 128 0.04 -11.39 -11.70
C TYR A 128 -1.37 -11.39 -11.09
N ASP A 129 -1.82 -10.28 -10.51
CA ASP A 129 -3.18 -10.17 -9.99
C ASP A 129 -4.21 -10.39 -11.11
N GLY A 130 -5.10 -11.37 -10.92
CA GLY A 130 -6.06 -11.83 -11.91
C GLY A 130 -5.47 -12.64 -13.08
N LYS A 131 -4.17 -12.93 -13.09
CA LYS A 131 -3.49 -13.67 -14.18
C LYS A 131 -3.09 -15.07 -13.76
N LEU A 132 -2.98 -15.94 -14.76
CA LEU A 132 -2.46 -17.30 -14.57
C LEU A 132 -0.98 -17.27 -14.22
N ILE A 133 -0.61 -18.03 -13.20
CA ILE A 133 0.78 -18.30 -12.86
C ILE A 133 1.31 -19.29 -13.91
N PRO A 134 2.44 -19.00 -14.57
CA PRO A 134 3.05 -19.93 -15.53
C PRO A 134 3.55 -21.18 -14.81
N ASP A 135 3.73 -22.27 -15.56
CA ASP A 135 4.39 -23.45 -15.03
C ASP A 135 5.81 -23.14 -14.57
N ASP A 136 6.31 -23.97 -13.66
CA ASP A 136 7.58 -23.85 -12.96
C ASP A 136 8.78 -23.41 -13.81
N GLU A 137 8.95 -24.00 -15.00
CA GLU A 137 10.06 -23.67 -15.92
C GLU A 137 9.91 -22.27 -16.52
N PHE A 138 8.71 -21.91 -16.95
CA PHE A 138 8.42 -20.58 -17.50
C PHE A 138 8.48 -19.50 -16.42
N LEU A 139 8.00 -19.81 -15.22
CA LEU A 139 8.06 -18.90 -14.08
C LEU A 139 9.51 -18.60 -13.69
N ASN A 140 10.39 -19.60 -13.72
CA ASN A 140 11.82 -19.40 -13.49
C ASN A 140 12.42 -18.40 -14.49
N ASN A 141 12.13 -18.57 -15.78
CA ASN A 141 12.58 -17.66 -16.83
C ASN A 141 12.02 -16.24 -16.65
N VAL A 142 10.77 -16.11 -16.19
CA VAL A 142 10.15 -14.81 -15.90
C VAL A 142 10.87 -14.12 -14.73
N LEU A 143 11.13 -14.85 -13.64
CA LEU A 143 11.83 -14.33 -12.45
C LEU A 143 13.25 -13.86 -12.78
N GLU A 144 13.98 -14.60 -13.62
CA GLU A 144 15.31 -14.19 -14.09
C GLU A 144 15.22 -12.93 -14.96
N ASN A 145 14.42 -12.95 -16.03
CA ASN A 145 14.45 -11.91 -17.06
C ASN A 145 13.72 -10.63 -16.65
N ARG A 146 12.53 -10.75 -16.05
CA ARG A 146 11.65 -9.60 -15.74
C ARG A 146 11.91 -9.02 -14.35
N TYR A 147 12.30 -9.86 -13.40
CA TYR A 147 12.57 -9.45 -12.01
C TYR A 147 14.07 -9.38 -11.70
N SER A 148 14.94 -9.65 -12.67
CA SER A 148 16.40 -9.61 -12.51
C SER A 148 16.92 -10.49 -11.37
N ILE A 149 16.24 -11.61 -11.07
CA ILE A 149 16.70 -12.54 -10.04
C ILE A 149 17.88 -13.35 -10.61
N PRO A 150 19.02 -13.43 -9.91
CA PRO A 150 20.15 -14.26 -10.34
C PRO A 150 19.73 -15.71 -10.54
N ARG A 151 20.18 -16.34 -11.63
CA ARG A 151 19.82 -17.72 -12.01
C ARG A 151 19.97 -18.74 -10.88
N ASP A 152 21.01 -18.58 -10.05
CA ASP A 152 21.29 -19.44 -8.89
C ASP A 152 20.32 -19.25 -7.70
N ARG A 153 19.43 -18.25 -7.77
CA ARG A 153 18.40 -17.96 -6.76
C ARG A 153 16.97 -18.12 -7.27
N VAL A 154 16.77 -18.41 -8.55
CA VAL A 154 15.43 -18.39 -9.16
C VAL A 154 14.49 -19.42 -8.54
N GLU A 155 14.96 -20.65 -8.28
CA GLU A 155 14.14 -21.69 -7.65
C GLU A 155 13.78 -21.32 -6.20
N GLU A 156 14.74 -20.81 -5.43
CA GLU A 156 14.51 -20.28 -4.06
C GLU A 156 13.46 -19.16 -4.10
N ALA A 157 13.61 -18.22 -5.03
CA ALA A 157 12.70 -17.08 -5.19
C ALA A 157 11.28 -17.54 -5.53
N ARG A 158 11.14 -18.46 -6.50
CA ARG A 158 9.85 -19.05 -6.88
C ARG A 158 9.19 -19.71 -5.68
N SER A 159 9.93 -20.57 -4.97
CA SER A 159 9.43 -21.25 -3.77
C SER A 159 8.91 -20.25 -2.74
N ILE A 160 9.68 -19.22 -2.42
CA ILE A 160 9.30 -18.20 -1.43
C ILE A 160 8.06 -17.42 -1.87
N ILE A 161 8.00 -16.99 -3.13
CA ILE A 161 6.86 -16.23 -3.66
C ILE A 161 5.58 -17.07 -3.63
N ILE A 162 5.63 -18.32 -4.09
CA ILE A 162 4.45 -19.18 -4.14
C ILE A 162 4.00 -19.57 -2.73
N SER A 163 4.91 -20.00 -1.85
CA SER A 163 4.57 -20.35 -0.46
C SER A 163 3.99 -19.16 0.33
N ASN A 164 4.49 -17.95 0.08
CA ASN A 164 3.92 -16.75 0.69
C ASN A 164 2.52 -16.43 0.17
N ALA A 165 2.28 -16.61 -1.13
CA ALA A 165 0.96 -16.42 -1.73
C ALA A 165 -0.06 -17.45 -1.20
N GLU A 166 0.37 -18.70 -1.04
CA GLU A 166 -0.43 -19.77 -0.44
C GLU A 166 -0.74 -19.46 1.03
N TYR A 167 0.27 -19.08 1.82
CA TYR A 167 0.09 -18.71 3.23
C TYR A 167 -0.85 -17.51 3.42
N ALA A 168 -0.79 -16.52 2.52
CA ALA A 168 -1.67 -15.36 2.56
C ALA A 168 -3.07 -15.62 1.95
N GLY A 169 -3.34 -16.82 1.44
CA GLY A 169 -4.64 -17.18 0.86
C GLY A 169 -4.98 -16.46 -0.43
N ILE A 170 -3.98 -16.01 -1.21
CA ILE A 170 -4.18 -15.26 -2.46
C ILE A 170 -4.06 -16.15 -3.72
N ILE A 171 -3.92 -17.47 -3.56
CA ILE A 171 -3.89 -18.43 -4.67
C ILE A 171 -5.27 -19.03 -4.89
N LEU A 172 -5.78 -18.90 -6.12
CA LEU A 172 -6.98 -19.60 -6.58
C LEU A 172 -6.59 -20.74 -7.51
N GLU A 173 -7.02 -21.96 -7.17
CA GLU A 173 -6.87 -23.14 -8.03
C GLU A 173 -8.11 -23.31 -8.92
N HIS A 174 -7.88 -23.57 -10.20
CA HIS A 174 -8.92 -23.79 -11.21
C HIS A 174 -8.98 -25.27 -11.58
N SER A 175 -10.09 -25.68 -12.17
CA SER A 175 -10.23 -26.98 -12.82
C SER A 175 -9.07 -27.20 -13.81
N GLY A 176 -8.29 -28.27 -13.60
CA GLY A 176 -7.10 -28.57 -14.39
C GLY A 176 -5.75 -28.15 -13.78
N GLY A 177 -5.72 -27.76 -12.50
CA GLY A 177 -4.47 -27.52 -11.74
C GLY A 177 -3.81 -26.16 -11.99
N LYS A 178 -4.49 -25.28 -12.73
CA LYS A 178 -4.00 -23.92 -13.01
C LYS A 178 -4.21 -23.01 -11.80
N LYS A 179 -3.21 -22.19 -11.47
CA LYS A 179 -3.24 -21.24 -10.35
C LYS A 179 -3.36 -19.79 -10.85
N THR A 180 -4.15 -18.95 -10.21
CA THR A 180 -4.11 -17.48 -10.37
C THR A 180 -3.86 -16.81 -9.03
N ILE A 181 -3.35 -15.57 -9.09
CA ILE A 181 -3.20 -14.71 -7.90
C ILE A 181 -4.41 -13.79 -7.80
N ARG A 182 -4.99 -13.66 -6.61
CA ARG A 182 -6.03 -12.66 -6.29
C ARG A 182 -5.73 -11.97 -4.97
N LEU A 183 -5.35 -10.70 -5.06
CA LEU A 183 -5.02 -9.89 -3.88
C LEU A 183 -6.23 -9.57 -2.99
N ASP A 184 -7.45 -9.71 -3.52
CA ASP A 184 -8.72 -9.49 -2.80
C ASP A 184 -9.08 -10.59 -1.80
N GLY A 185 -8.29 -11.67 -1.72
CA GLY A 185 -8.48 -12.71 -0.71
C GLY A 185 -9.89 -13.34 -0.69
N LEU A 186 -10.40 -13.76 -1.84
CA LEU A 186 -11.67 -14.49 -1.89
C LEU A 186 -11.45 -16.00 -1.74
N VAL A 187 -11.58 -16.49 -0.51
CA VAL A 187 -11.97 -17.88 -0.29
C VAL A 187 -13.49 -17.95 -0.39
N THR A 188 -14.00 -18.35 -1.56
CA THR A 188 -15.31 -19.01 -1.65
C THR A 188 -15.15 -20.18 -2.60
N SER A 189 -14.98 -21.37 -2.02
CA SER A 189 -15.06 -22.63 -2.73
C SER A 189 -16.48 -22.83 -3.24
N THR A 190 -16.68 -22.67 -4.55
CA THR A 190 -17.66 -23.30 -5.45
C THR A 190 -17.56 -22.49 -6.75
N VAL A 191 -17.30 -23.01 -7.96
CA VAL A 191 -17.93 -24.12 -8.68
C VAL A 191 -16.98 -24.57 -9.79
N ALA A 192 -16.97 -25.86 -10.10
CA ALA A 192 -16.32 -26.43 -11.28
C ALA A 192 -16.97 -25.95 -12.60
N ASP A 193 -16.14 -25.86 -13.65
CA ASP A 193 -16.50 -25.93 -15.09
C ASP A 193 -17.73 -26.84 -15.35
N THR A 194 -18.72 -26.58 -16.20
CA THR A 194 -18.80 -26.08 -17.61
C THR A 194 -20.32 -26.09 -18.00
N PRO A 195 -20.75 -26.08 -19.28
CA PRO A 195 -20.89 -24.96 -20.23
C PRO A 195 -22.37 -24.69 -20.61
N THR A 196 -22.55 -23.67 -21.45
CA THR A 196 -23.74 -23.28 -22.23
C THR A 196 -24.71 -24.41 -22.61
N GLU A 197 -26.02 -24.27 -22.32
CA GLU A 197 -27.12 -24.48 -23.28
C GLU A 197 -28.52 -24.15 -22.71
N ASN A 198 -29.34 -23.55 -23.58
CA ASN A 198 -30.77 -23.32 -23.40
C ASN A 198 -31.54 -24.65 -23.32
N LYS A 199 -32.44 -24.82 -22.34
CA LYS A 199 -33.87 -25.14 -22.53
C LYS A 199 -34.53 -25.64 -21.24
N SER A 200 -35.67 -25.01 -20.96
CA SER A 200 -36.93 -25.54 -20.41
C SER A 200 -36.91 -26.56 -19.27
N ILE A 201 -37.64 -26.24 -18.20
CA ILE A 201 -38.62 -27.05 -17.45
C ILE A 201 -39.13 -26.08 -16.39
N GLY A 202 -40.40 -25.94 -16.04
CA GLY A 202 -41.62 -26.68 -16.31
C GLY A 202 -42.61 -26.16 -15.26
N ILE A 203 -43.81 -25.83 -15.73
CA ILE A 203 -44.92 -25.31 -14.92
C ILE A 203 -45.28 -26.31 -13.82
N LEU A 204 -45.36 -25.86 -12.57
CA LEU A 204 -46.31 -26.37 -11.59
C LEU A 204 -46.83 -25.20 -10.74
N ASP A 205 -48.08 -24.86 -11.05
CA ASP A 205 -48.99 -23.95 -10.38
C ASP A 205 -49.58 -24.63 -9.13
N VAL A 206 -49.59 -23.94 -7.98
CA VAL A 206 -50.71 -23.93 -7.01
C VAL A 206 -50.62 -22.66 -6.13
N GLY A 207 -51.59 -21.77 -6.27
CA GLY A 207 -52.36 -21.30 -5.10
C GLY A 207 -52.09 -19.90 -4.52
N ASP A 208 -52.51 -18.89 -5.27
CA ASP A 208 -53.19 -17.63 -4.87
C ASP A 208 -53.34 -17.27 -3.37
N LYS A 209 -52.84 -16.06 -3.02
CA LYS A 209 -53.61 -15.03 -2.30
C LYS A 209 -52.97 -13.65 -2.44
N THR A 210 -53.60 -12.84 -3.26
CA THR A 210 -53.41 -11.39 -3.43
C THR A 210 -53.68 -10.59 -2.16
N THR A 211 -52.80 -9.63 -1.85
CA THR A 211 -53.19 -8.29 -1.37
C THR A 211 -52.18 -7.26 -1.90
N GLU A 212 -52.73 -6.27 -2.60
CA GLU A 212 -52.08 -5.20 -3.36
C GLU A 212 -51.32 -4.22 -2.46
N ILE A 213 -50.31 -3.53 -3.02
CA ILE A 213 -50.26 -2.06 -3.17
C ILE A 213 -48.98 -1.64 -3.94
N THR A 214 -49.24 -1.09 -5.13
CA THR A 214 -48.50 -0.08 -5.93
C THR A 214 -47.10 -0.34 -6.47
N ALA A 215 -47.05 -0.34 -7.80
CA ALA A 215 -45.88 -0.19 -8.65
C ALA A 215 -45.20 1.18 -8.53
N ALA A 216 -43.87 1.17 -8.55
CA ALA A 216 -43.07 2.05 -9.38
C ALA A 216 -41.68 1.40 -9.54
N GLU A 217 -41.40 0.92 -10.75
CA GLU A 217 -40.04 0.62 -11.19
C GLU A 217 -39.27 1.94 -11.24
N GLU A 218 -38.22 2.08 -10.43
CA GLU A 218 -37.20 3.10 -10.64
C GLU A 218 -35.95 2.45 -11.23
N THR A 219 -35.79 2.72 -12.53
CA THR A 219 -34.52 2.68 -13.25
C THR A 219 -33.47 3.48 -12.49
N ILE A 220 -32.49 2.82 -11.89
CA ILE A 220 -31.35 3.52 -11.27
C ILE A 220 -30.40 3.96 -12.38
N ASP A 221 -30.38 5.27 -12.55
CA ASP A 221 -29.66 6.07 -13.52
C ASP A 221 -28.14 6.03 -13.26
N ASN A 222 -27.38 5.53 -14.25
CA ASN A 222 -25.90 5.49 -14.24
C ASN A 222 -25.25 6.89 -14.36
N GLN A 223 -26.02 7.98 -14.38
CA GLN A 223 -25.50 9.36 -14.32
C GLN A 223 -25.17 9.84 -12.89
N SER A 224 -25.70 9.18 -11.86
CA SER A 224 -25.58 9.63 -10.46
C SER A 224 -24.16 9.52 -9.87
N ASN A 225 -23.37 8.50 -10.26
CA ASN A 225 -22.05 8.26 -9.68
C ASN A 225 -20.96 9.26 -10.15
N ILE A 226 -21.00 9.72 -11.41
CA ILE A 226 -20.03 10.71 -11.92
C ILE A 226 -20.26 12.09 -11.28
N SER A 227 -21.52 12.45 -11.03
CA SER A 227 -21.90 13.72 -10.40
C SER A 227 -21.40 13.88 -8.95
N ASN A 228 -21.05 12.76 -8.30
CA ASN A 228 -20.63 12.75 -6.90
C ASN A 228 -19.15 13.11 -6.77
N MET A 229 -18.26 12.57 -7.61
CA MET A 229 -16.81 12.77 -7.51
C MET A 229 -16.35 14.21 -7.83
N GLU A 230 -17.09 14.92 -8.70
CA GLU A 230 -16.90 16.35 -8.94
C GLU A 230 -17.25 17.23 -7.71
N LYS A 231 -17.90 16.66 -6.70
CA LYS A 231 -18.20 17.34 -5.44
C LYS A 231 -17.40 16.77 -4.27
N LEU A 232 -16.36 15.98 -4.55
CA LEU A 232 -15.49 15.43 -3.51
C LEU A 232 -14.12 16.11 -3.46
N CYS A 233 -13.64 16.27 -2.23
CA CYS A 233 -12.24 16.45 -1.90
C CYS A 233 -11.75 15.21 -1.17
N PHE A 234 -10.72 14.55 -1.68
CA PHE A 234 -10.06 13.47 -0.96
C PHE A 234 -8.96 14.03 -0.04
N TYR A 235 -8.96 13.62 1.22
CA TYR A 235 -7.98 14.05 2.23
C TYR A 235 -6.96 12.93 2.47
N ILE A 236 -5.77 13.13 1.91
CA ILE A 236 -4.57 12.32 2.10
C ILE A 236 -3.90 12.81 3.39
N THR A 237 -3.74 11.94 4.38
CA THR A 237 -3.23 12.34 5.71
C THR A 237 -2.56 11.18 6.44
N PRO A 238 -1.65 11.45 7.39
CA PRO A 238 -1.09 10.41 8.25
C PRO A 238 -2.18 9.65 9.01
N ILE A 239 -2.39 8.40 8.65
CA ILE A 239 -3.28 7.48 9.36
C ILE A 239 -2.48 6.86 10.50
N GLY A 240 -2.51 7.51 11.66
CA GLY A 240 -1.91 7.00 12.90
C GLY A 240 -2.85 6.08 13.69
N GLU A 241 -2.30 5.40 14.69
CA GLU A 241 -3.06 4.63 15.68
C GLU A 241 -4.03 5.54 16.46
N GLU A 242 -5.04 4.94 17.08
CA GLU A 242 -5.97 5.70 17.92
C GLU A 242 -5.20 6.43 19.05
N LEU A 243 -5.55 7.69 19.30
CA LEU A 243 -4.89 8.58 20.26
C LEU A 243 -3.44 9.01 19.93
N SER A 244 -2.86 8.58 18.81
CA SER A 244 -1.53 9.02 18.38
C SER A 244 -1.48 10.53 18.09
N ALA A 245 -0.28 11.12 18.04
CA ALA A 245 -0.12 12.54 17.72
C ALA A 245 -0.59 12.84 16.28
N GLU A 246 -0.28 11.93 15.37
CA GLU A 246 -0.71 11.92 13.97
C GLU A 246 -2.23 11.87 13.88
N ARG A 247 -2.87 10.94 14.60
CA ARG A 247 -4.34 10.81 14.60
C ARG A 247 -5.02 12.05 15.14
N LYS A 248 -4.59 12.56 16.29
CA LYS A 248 -5.11 13.80 16.89
C LYS A 248 -4.94 14.99 15.96
N HIS A 249 -3.80 15.10 15.30
CA HIS A 249 -3.53 16.13 14.31
C HIS A 249 -4.47 16.01 13.10
N ALA A 250 -4.56 14.84 12.49
CA ALA A 250 -5.42 14.58 11.33
C ALA A 250 -6.91 14.83 11.64
N ASP A 251 -7.38 14.42 12.82
CA ASP A 251 -8.76 14.65 13.27
C ASP A 251 -9.03 16.14 13.51
N MET A 252 -8.08 16.85 14.13
CA MET A 252 -8.17 18.30 14.34
C MET A 252 -8.22 19.05 13.01
N LEU A 253 -7.34 18.73 12.06
CA LEU A 253 -7.32 19.37 10.74
C LEU A 253 -8.58 19.05 9.95
N LEU A 254 -9.00 17.79 9.90
CA LEU A 254 -10.21 17.40 9.19
C LEU A 254 -11.42 18.20 9.69
N LYS A 255 -11.64 18.21 11.01
CA LYS A 255 -12.83 18.80 11.64
C LYS A 255 -12.82 20.33 11.68
N HIS A 256 -11.66 20.95 11.92
CA HIS A 256 -11.58 22.38 12.22
C HIS A 256 -11.00 23.22 11.08
N LEU A 257 -10.36 22.60 10.08
CA LEU A 257 -9.74 23.30 8.96
C LEU A 257 -10.37 22.89 7.62
N ILE A 258 -10.33 21.59 7.30
CA ILE A 258 -10.58 21.10 5.94
C ILE A 258 -12.09 20.99 5.65
N GLU A 259 -12.86 20.28 6.48
CA GLU A 259 -14.32 20.18 6.31
C GLU A 259 -14.99 21.58 6.29
N PRO A 260 -14.68 22.51 7.22
CA PRO A 260 -15.24 23.86 7.17
C PRO A 260 -14.88 24.61 5.89
N ALA A 261 -13.63 24.56 5.42
CA ALA A 261 -13.22 25.26 4.21
C ALA A 261 -13.97 24.76 2.96
N PHE A 262 -14.02 23.44 2.75
CA PHE A 262 -14.68 22.85 1.56
C PHE A 262 -16.20 22.93 1.61
N SER A 263 -16.81 22.89 2.80
CA SER A 263 -18.27 22.99 2.96
C SER A 263 -18.84 24.30 2.39
N THR A 264 -18.07 25.40 2.42
CA THR A 264 -18.47 26.69 1.84
C THR A 264 -18.69 26.64 0.32
N PHE A 265 -18.11 25.63 -0.35
CA PHE A 265 -18.23 25.41 -1.78
C PHE A 265 -19.14 24.23 -2.14
N GLY A 266 -19.84 23.64 -1.16
CA GLY A 266 -20.66 22.45 -1.37
C GLY A 266 -19.85 21.21 -1.77
N ILE A 267 -18.57 21.15 -1.38
CA ILE A 267 -17.68 20.03 -1.64
C ILE A 267 -17.56 19.20 -0.37
N GLN A 268 -17.85 17.90 -0.47
CA GLN A 268 -17.71 16.96 0.63
C GLN A 268 -16.27 16.46 0.74
N VAL A 269 -15.75 16.39 1.96
CA VAL A 269 -14.41 15.85 2.23
C VAL A 269 -14.53 14.37 2.60
N VAL A 270 -13.69 13.54 1.98
CA VAL A 270 -13.59 12.11 2.27
C VAL A 270 -12.16 11.79 2.73
N ARG A 271 -12.03 11.12 3.86
CA ARG A 271 -10.74 10.60 4.37
C ARG A 271 -10.76 9.08 4.25
N ALA A 272 -9.60 8.48 3.97
CA ALA A 272 -9.48 7.04 3.68
C ALA A 272 -10.12 6.10 4.73
N ASP A 273 -9.98 6.42 6.01
CA ASP A 273 -10.55 5.64 7.13
C ASP A 273 -12.08 5.76 7.27
N LYS A 274 -12.71 6.74 6.61
CA LYS A 274 -14.18 6.91 6.58
C LYS A 274 -14.83 6.24 5.35
N ILE A 275 -14.06 5.57 4.50
CA ILE A 275 -14.58 4.86 3.31
C ILE A 275 -15.12 3.49 3.75
N GLY A 276 -16.41 3.42 4.05
CA GLY A 276 -17.09 2.22 4.56
C GLY A 276 -17.68 1.29 3.48
N ARG A 277 -17.11 1.23 2.27
CA ARG A 277 -17.62 0.35 1.20
C ARG A 277 -16.88 -0.98 1.20
N SER A 278 -17.61 -2.09 1.00
CA SER A 278 -17.01 -3.41 0.75
C SER A 278 -16.14 -3.37 -0.52
N GLY A 279 -14.86 -3.76 -0.42
CA GLY A 279 -13.85 -3.72 -1.49
C GLY A 279 -12.44 -3.48 -0.93
N LEU A 280 -11.40 -3.60 -1.77
CA LEU A 280 -10.03 -3.28 -1.35
C LEU A 280 -9.92 -1.79 -1.02
N ILE A 281 -9.63 -1.47 0.24
CA ILE A 281 -9.38 -0.10 0.72
C ILE A 281 -8.36 0.61 -0.17
N SER A 282 -7.29 -0.10 -0.59
CA SER A 282 -6.29 0.47 -1.50
C SER A 282 -6.87 0.85 -2.86
N GLN A 283 -7.75 0.06 -3.46
CA GLN A 283 -8.36 0.41 -4.74
C GLN A 283 -9.23 1.66 -4.59
N GLN A 284 -10.06 1.72 -3.54
CA GLN A 284 -10.95 2.85 -3.28
C GLN A 284 -10.17 4.14 -3.00
N ILE A 285 -9.07 4.07 -2.26
CA ILE A 285 -8.15 5.20 -2.05
C ILE A 285 -7.63 5.70 -3.40
N PHE A 286 -7.14 4.82 -4.27
CA PHE A 286 -6.64 5.21 -5.58
C PHE A 286 -7.73 5.79 -6.48
N GLU A 287 -8.94 5.23 -6.47
CA GLU A 287 -10.10 5.79 -7.18
C GLU A 287 -10.37 7.22 -6.71
N HIS A 288 -10.42 7.46 -5.40
CA HIS A 288 -10.58 8.81 -4.85
C HIS A 288 -9.43 9.74 -5.22
N ILE A 289 -8.17 9.27 -5.16
CA ILE A 289 -6.99 10.06 -5.55
C ILE A 289 -7.08 10.50 -7.01
N ILE A 290 -7.49 9.63 -7.93
CA ILE A 290 -7.46 9.95 -9.36
C ILE A 290 -8.73 10.64 -9.88
N SER A 291 -9.84 10.56 -9.15
CA SER A 291 -11.13 11.07 -9.64
C SER A 291 -11.79 12.15 -8.78
N SER A 292 -11.40 12.33 -7.52
CA SER A 292 -11.95 13.44 -6.72
C SER A 292 -11.53 14.79 -7.32
N LYS A 293 -12.45 15.76 -7.33
CA LYS A 293 -12.18 17.10 -7.87
C LYS A 293 -11.00 17.76 -7.19
N PHE A 294 -10.90 17.63 -5.87
CA PHE A 294 -9.78 18.12 -5.08
C PHE A 294 -9.07 17.00 -4.34
N CYS A 295 -7.78 17.21 -4.09
CA CYS A 295 -7.05 16.47 -3.07
C CYS A 295 -6.34 17.45 -2.14
N VAL A 296 -6.46 17.22 -0.84
CA VAL A 296 -5.61 17.85 0.17
C VAL A 296 -4.64 16.80 0.66
N ALA A 297 -3.34 17.09 0.57
CA ALA A 297 -2.27 16.23 1.06
C ALA A 297 -1.60 16.83 2.29
N ASP A 298 -1.75 16.16 3.41
CA ASP A 298 -1.09 16.49 4.68
C ASP A 298 0.25 15.75 4.78
N LEU A 299 1.32 16.53 4.67
CA LEU A 299 2.70 16.06 4.65
C LEU A 299 3.34 16.06 6.05
N SER A 300 2.53 16.31 7.09
CA SER A 300 2.98 16.32 8.48
C SER A 300 3.53 14.96 8.91
N PHE A 301 4.40 14.98 9.91
CA PHE A 301 5.09 13.81 10.47
C PHE A 301 5.97 13.02 9.48
N GLY A 302 6.14 13.52 8.25
CA GLY A 302 6.96 12.85 7.25
C GLY A 302 6.38 11.51 6.79
N ASN A 303 5.04 11.35 6.78
CA ASN A 303 4.39 10.09 6.46
C ASN A 303 4.66 9.65 5.00
N PRO A 304 5.37 8.52 4.76
CA PRO A 304 5.74 8.09 3.41
C PRO A 304 4.56 7.81 2.48
N ASN A 305 3.43 7.35 3.03
CA ASN A 305 2.24 7.05 2.24
C ASN A 305 1.60 8.34 1.71
N ALA A 306 1.54 9.40 2.52
CA ALA A 306 1.03 10.70 2.07
C ALA A 306 1.85 11.27 0.89
N PHE A 307 3.19 11.12 0.93
CA PHE A 307 4.05 11.52 -0.20
C PHE A 307 3.82 10.66 -1.45
N TYR A 308 3.65 9.35 -1.26
CA TYR A 308 3.37 8.43 -2.36
C TYR A 308 2.04 8.76 -3.04
N GLU A 309 0.97 8.95 -2.27
CA GLU A 309 -0.36 9.31 -2.76
C GLU A 309 -0.37 10.70 -3.44
N LEU A 310 0.37 11.67 -2.88
CA LEU A 310 0.60 12.97 -3.52
C LEU A 310 1.29 12.80 -4.89
N GLY A 311 2.29 11.93 -5.00
CA GLY A 311 2.94 11.61 -6.27
C GLY A 311 1.98 11.05 -7.32
N VAL A 312 1.12 10.11 -6.93
CA VAL A 312 0.05 9.57 -7.79
C VAL A 312 -0.93 10.68 -8.20
N ARG A 313 -1.35 11.52 -7.24
CA ARG A 313 -2.25 12.63 -7.52
C ARG A 313 -1.66 13.62 -8.52
N HIS A 314 -0.37 13.95 -8.41
CA HIS A 314 0.28 14.86 -9.34
C HIS A 314 0.17 14.40 -10.80
N MET A 315 0.19 13.08 -11.06
CA MET A 315 0.03 12.54 -12.42
C MET A 315 -1.33 12.86 -13.03
N THR A 316 -2.38 13.05 -12.22
CA THR A 316 -3.73 13.36 -12.72
C THR A 316 -3.84 14.78 -13.25
N LYS A 317 -2.90 15.66 -12.89
CA LYS A 317 -2.94 17.11 -13.17
C LYS A 317 -4.21 17.82 -12.63
N LEU A 318 -4.96 17.17 -11.76
CA LEU A 318 -6.14 17.74 -11.10
C LEU A 318 -5.74 18.58 -9.87
N PRO A 319 -6.61 19.51 -9.41
CA PRO A 319 -6.34 20.39 -8.27
C PRO A 319 -5.84 19.64 -7.02
N THR A 320 -4.71 20.10 -6.49
CA THR A 320 -4.04 19.49 -5.33
C THR A 320 -3.50 20.57 -4.42
N ILE A 321 -3.74 20.44 -3.11
CA ILE A 321 -3.33 21.41 -2.10
C ILE A 321 -2.49 20.67 -1.07
N GLN A 322 -1.29 21.19 -0.78
CA GLN A 322 -0.41 20.61 0.23
C GLN A 322 -0.57 21.38 1.54
N ILE A 323 -0.58 20.65 2.66
CA ILE A 323 -0.53 21.21 4.01
C ILE A 323 0.59 20.52 4.79
N ILE A 324 1.20 21.24 5.72
CA ILE A 324 2.24 20.68 6.59
C ILE A 324 2.25 21.34 7.96
N ARG A 325 2.50 20.56 9.01
CA ARG A 325 2.76 21.07 10.34
C ARG A 325 4.08 21.84 10.41
N LYS A 326 4.06 23.00 11.06
CA LYS A 326 5.26 23.80 11.29
C LYS A 326 6.34 22.99 12.02
N GLY A 327 7.54 23.00 11.46
CA GLY A 327 8.70 22.29 11.98
C GLY A 327 9.04 21.01 11.22
N ASP A 328 8.07 20.44 10.50
CA ASP A 328 8.30 19.28 9.64
C ASP A 328 8.96 19.72 8.32
N LYS A 329 9.76 18.83 7.74
CA LYS A 329 10.53 19.11 6.52
C LYS A 329 9.86 18.49 5.30
N ILE A 330 9.64 19.31 4.28
CA ILE A 330 9.21 18.84 2.97
C ILE A 330 10.44 18.33 2.19
N PRO A 331 10.43 17.09 1.67
CA PRO A 331 11.48 16.62 0.76
C PRO A 331 11.63 17.54 -0.46
N PHE A 332 12.86 17.70 -0.96
CA PHE A 332 13.19 18.65 -2.01
C PHE A 332 12.31 18.50 -3.27
N ASP A 333 12.00 17.27 -3.68
CA ASP A 333 11.22 16.98 -4.89
C ASP A 333 9.76 17.46 -4.83
N VAL A 334 9.20 17.69 -3.63
CA VAL A 334 7.82 18.17 -3.45
C VAL A 334 7.75 19.57 -2.80
N ALA A 335 8.89 20.12 -2.39
CA ALA A 335 8.99 21.42 -1.71
C ALA A 335 8.68 22.65 -2.58
N GLN A 336 8.57 22.46 -3.90
CA GLN A 336 8.29 23.55 -4.84
C GLN A 336 6.81 23.92 -4.93
N GLY A 337 5.92 23.05 -4.44
CA GLY A 337 4.48 23.33 -4.40
C GLY A 337 4.13 24.33 -3.30
N ARG A 338 3.12 25.18 -3.54
CA ARG A 338 2.54 26.02 -2.49
C ARG A 338 1.98 25.13 -1.38
N THR A 339 2.52 25.27 -0.18
CA THR A 339 2.16 24.46 0.98
C THR A 339 1.68 25.35 2.11
N ILE A 340 0.48 25.08 2.62
CA ILE A 340 -0.09 25.79 3.77
C ILE A 340 0.58 25.25 5.04
N VAL A 341 1.18 26.14 5.83
CA VAL A 341 1.88 25.75 7.06
C VAL A 341 0.96 25.89 8.27
N ILE A 342 0.71 24.77 8.96
CA ILE A 342 -0.11 24.73 10.16
C ILE A 342 0.77 24.85 11.40
N ASP A 343 0.68 25.98 12.07
CA ASP A 343 1.42 26.24 13.30
C ASP A 343 0.58 25.96 14.55
N VAL A 344 0.83 24.81 15.19
CA VAL A 344 0.21 24.38 16.45
C VAL A 344 1.09 24.57 17.68
N SER A 345 2.16 25.35 17.57
CA SER A 345 3.19 25.47 18.63
C SER A 345 2.77 26.28 19.86
N ASP A 346 1.75 27.14 19.73
CA ASP A 346 1.30 28.04 20.79
C ASP A 346 -0.23 28.03 20.89
N ILE A 347 -0.73 27.64 22.05
CA ILE A 347 -2.16 27.49 22.32
C ILE A 347 -2.92 28.83 22.31
N TYR A 348 -2.26 29.93 22.67
CA TYR A 348 -2.92 31.25 22.73
C TYR A 348 -3.15 31.85 21.35
N THR A 349 -2.35 31.45 20.35
CA THR A 349 -2.46 31.90 18.96
C THR A 349 -3.01 30.82 18.03
N LEU A 350 -3.31 29.62 18.54
CA LEU A 350 -3.77 28.47 17.77
C LEU A 350 -5.04 28.79 16.98
N ILE A 351 -6.02 29.45 17.61
CA ILE A 351 -7.31 29.76 16.97
C ILE A 351 -7.10 30.70 15.77
N ASP A 352 -6.34 31.79 15.97
CA ASP A 352 -6.06 32.77 14.90
C ASP A 352 -5.26 32.14 13.75
N ARG A 353 -4.29 31.27 14.07
CA ARG A 353 -3.48 30.55 13.08
C ARG A 353 -4.32 29.54 12.28
N MET A 354 -5.22 28.81 12.96
CA MET A 354 -6.14 27.89 12.29
C MET A 354 -7.12 28.64 11.38
N GLU A 355 -7.62 29.81 11.81
CA GLU A 355 -8.49 30.67 11.00
C GLU A 355 -7.74 31.21 9.78
N SER A 356 -6.49 31.66 9.95
CA SER A 356 -5.63 32.11 8.86
C SER A 356 -5.37 31.00 7.83
N ALA A 357 -5.01 29.80 8.30
CA ALA A 357 -4.79 28.64 7.42
C ALA A 357 -6.07 28.24 6.68
N LYS A 358 -7.25 28.36 7.33
CA LYS A 358 -8.55 28.10 6.71
C LYS A 358 -8.84 29.09 5.59
N ASN A 359 -8.57 30.37 5.81
CA ASN A 359 -8.75 31.41 4.80
C ASN A 359 -7.80 31.20 3.61
N GLU A 360 -6.54 30.84 3.86
CA GLU A 360 -5.59 30.49 2.81
C GLU A 360 -6.06 29.28 1.99
N LEU A 361 -6.57 28.23 2.65
CA LEU A 361 -7.16 27.06 2.01
C LEU A 361 -8.39 27.44 1.15
N ILE A 362 -9.26 28.30 1.67
CA ILE A 362 -10.42 28.82 0.95
C ILE A 362 -10.00 29.58 -0.30
N ASP A 363 -8.96 30.41 -0.22
CA ASP A 363 -8.47 31.17 -1.36
C ASP A 363 -7.83 30.26 -2.43
N HIS A 364 -7.10 29.22 -2.02
CA HIS A 364 -6.64 28.17 -2.93
C HIS A 364 -7.81 27.50 -3.66
N ILE A 365 -8.88 27.14 -2.95
CA ILE A 365 -10.07 26.52 -3.56
C ILE A 365 -10.74 27.49 -4.55
N LYS A 366 -10.90 28.78 -4.19
CA LYS A 366 -11.46 29.80 -5.11
C LYS A 366 -10.64 29.93 -6.39
N ASN A 367 -9.31 29.98 -6.28
CA ASN A 367 -8.43 30.11 -7.45
C ASN A 367 -8.59 28.92 -8.39
N TYR A 368 -8.62 27.70 -7.86
CA TYR A 368 -8.88 26.50 -8.67
C TYR A 368 -10.28 26.49 -9.31
N LEU A 369 -11.31 26.99 -8.62
CA LEU A 369 -12.67 27.07 -9.15
C LEU A 369 -12.85 28.19 -10.17
N ASN A 370 -12.00 29.22 -10.18
CA ASN A 370 -12.11 30.34 -11.10
C ASN A 370 -11.89 29.89 -12.57
N PRO A 371 -12.88 30.02 -13.46
CA PRO A 371 -12.78 29.55 -14.86
C PRO A 371 -11.82 30.38 -15.72
N THR A 372 -11.51 31.62 -15.32
CA THR A 372 -10.63 32.52 -16.07
C THR A 372 -9.17 32.44 -15.64
N ASP A 373 -8.86 31.62 -14.62
CA ASP A 373 -7.50 31.42 -14.16
C ASP A 373 -6.82 30.34 -15.02
N ASN A 374 -5.95 30.78 -15.93
CA ASN A 374 -5.18 29.89 -16.81
C ASN A 374 -4.06 29.13 -16.06
N ASN A 375 -3.84 29.43 -14.78
CA ASN A 375 -2.76 28.87 -13.98
C ASN A 375 -3.17 27.57 -13.25
N ARG A 376 -4.26 26.92 -13.68
CA ARG A 376 -4.72 25.63 -13.14
C ARG A 376 -3.63 24.58 -13.27
N GLY A 377 -2.99 24.27 -12.13
CA GLY A 377 -1.94 23.26 -12.05
C GLY A 377 -0.52 23.79 -12.28
N GLU A 378 -0.27 25.11 -12.24
CA GLU A 378 1.09 25.67 -12.22
C GLU A 378 1.91 25.25 -11.00
N ASP A 379 1.24 24.76 -9.96
CA ASP A 379 1.85 24.35 -8.69
C ASP A 379 2.12 22.83 -8.67
N ASN A 380 1.82 22.12 -9.77
CA ASN A 380 2.00 20.67 -9.92
C ASN A 380 3.32 20.38 -10.67
N PRO A 381 4.29 19.68 -10.04
CA PRO A 381 5.57 19.36 -10.68
C PRO A 381 5.45 18.66 -12.03
N ILE A 382 4.46 17.78 -12.22
CA ILE A 382 4.25 17.08 -13.49
C ILE A 382 3.75 18.02 -14.58
N SER A 383 2.92 19.01 -14.23
CA SER A 383 2.50 20.04 -15.18
C SER A 383 3.66 20.97 -15.57
N ILE A 384 4.54 21.31 -14.61
CA ILE A 384 5.70 22.19 -14.83
C ILE A 384 6.77 21.49 -15.66
N TYR A 385 7.20 20.29 -15.24
CA TYR A 385 8.33 19.58 -15.84
C TYR A 385 7.96 18.75 -17.06
N LEU A 386 6.70 18.32 -17.15
CA LEU A 386 6.17 17.50 -18.26
C LEU A 386 4.87 18.11 -18.82
N PRO A 387 4.91 19.34 -19.36
CA PRO A 387 3.72 20.04 -19.83
C PRO A 387 2.98 19.27 -20.94
N GLY A 388 3.71 18.60 -21.82
CA GLY A 388 3.14 17.78 -22.92
C GLY A 388 2.62 16.40 -22.52
N LEU A 389 2.81 15.96 -21.27
CA LEU A 389 2.33 14.65 -20.83
C LEU A 389 0.80 14.62 -20.81
N GLN A 390 0.22 13.70 -21.58
CA GLN A 390 -1.22 13.42 -21.56
C GLN A 390 -1.48 12.18 -20.72
N VAL A 391 -2.38 12.30 -19.74
CA VAL A 391 -2.78 11.21 -18.87
C VAL A 391 -4.24 10.90 -19.14
N LYS A 392 -4.52 9.66 -19.56
CA LYS A 392 -5.88 9.18 -19.73
C LYS A 392 -6.36 8.59 -18.41
N LEU A 393 -7.22 9.31 -17.72
CA LEU A 393 -7.84 8.82 -16.49
C LEU A 393 -8.90 7.76 -16.84
N PRO A 394 -8.99 6.67 -16.06
CA PRO A 394 -10.02 5.66 -16.27
C PRO A 394 -11.41 6.23 -15.99
N ASN A 395 -12.41 5.82 -16.77
CA ASN A 395 -13.81 6.08 -16.45
C ASN A 395 -14.23 5.12 -15.34
N ILE A 396 -14.21 5.59 -14.09
CA ILE A 396 -14.68 4.82 -12.94
C ILE A 396 -16.21 4.92 -12.94
N GLY A 397 -16.86 4.03 -13.70
CA GLY A 397 -18.32 4.00 -13.86
C GLY A 397 -18.84 3.15 -15.02
N GLY A 398 -18.07 2.16 -15.49
CA GLY A 398 -18.43 1.28 -16.60
C GLY A 398 -18.25 -0.18 -16.25
#